data_AF-A0A3M8H6I2-F1
#
_entry.id   AF-A0A3M8H6I2-F1
#
_cell.length_a   1.000
_cell.length_b   1.000
_cell.length_c   1.000
_cell.angle_alpha   90.00
_cell.angle_beta   90.00
_cell.angle_gamma   90.00
#
_symmetry.space_group_name_H-M   'P 1'
#
loop_
_entity.id
_entity.type
_entity.pdbx_description
1 polymer ?
#
loop_
_entity_poly.entity_id
_entity_poly.type
_entity_poly.pdbx_seq_one_letter_code
_entity_poly.pdbx_strand_id
1 'polypeptide(L)'
;MIIFSAFISNMPLYLMYSFPVILIYGVVTSILSDKIGELLSKKEKYPKVEWIVSGIFHIMFGFILLYISLLAAILFFIVDRILKKYNKRFHWKQAVKSLAIPVGLWIIFMGKYWL
;
A
#
# COMPACT_ATOMS: atom_id res chain seq x y z
N MET A 1 -25.68 11.04 -10.71
CA MET A 1 -25.65 12.05 -9.62
C MET A 1 -25.43 11.42 -8.25
N ILE A 2 -26.21 10.39 -7.86
CA ILE A 2 -26.14 9.73 -6.53
C ILE A 2 -24.76 9.13 -6.20
N ILE A 3 -24.13 8.42 -7.14
CA ILE A 3 -22.81 7.80 -6.93
C ILE A 3 -21.72 8.84 -6.65
N PHE A 4 -21.75 9.95 -7.40
CA PHE A 4 -20.78 11.03 -7.24
C PHE A 4 -20.90 11.68 -5.85
N SER A 5 -22.11 12.04 -5.43
CA SER A 5 -22.34 12.60 -4.09
C SER A 5 -21.96 11.63 -2.96
N ALA A 6 -22.21 10.33 -3.14
CA ALA A 6 -21.82 9.31 -2.19
C ALA A 6 -20.28 9.22 -2.09
N PHE A 7 -19.57 9.27 -3.22
CA PHE A 7 -18.11 9.28 -3.26
C PHE A 7 -17.53 10.49 -2.52
N ILE A 8 -17.99 11.72 -2.83
CA ILE A 8 -17.53 12.94 -2.15
C ILE A 8 -17.73 12.83 -0.63
N SER A 9 -18.86 12.29 -0.20
CA SER A 9 -19.20 12.21 1.24
C SER A 9 -18.41 11.13 1.98
N ASN A 10 -18.04 10.04 1.32
CA ASN A 10 -17.31 8.93 1.95
C ASN A 10 -15.78 9.12 1.91
N MET A 11 -15.26 9.96 1.03
CA MET A 11 -13.81 10.17 0.91
C MET A 11 -13.12 10.62 2.21
N PRO A 12 -13.65 11.59 2.98
CA PRO A 12 -13.04 12.00 4.23
C PRO A 12 -12.97 10.86 5.25
N LEU A 13 -14.04 10.06 5.35
CA LEU A 13 -14.10 8.89 6.23
C LEU A 13 -13.08 7.83 5.81
N TYR A 14 -12.99 7.55 4.51
CA TYR A 14 -11.99 6.62 3.97
C TYR A 14 -10.56 7.08 4.30
N LEU A 15 -10.25 8.37 4.09
CA LEU A 15 -8.92 8.93 4.35
C LEU A 15 -8.56 9.00 5.84
N MET A 16 -9.53 9.14 6.75
CA MET A 16 -9.29 9.14 8.19
C MET A 16 -9.17 7.73 8.79
N TYR A 17 -9.98 6.78 8.33
CA TYR A 17 -10.10 5.49 8.99
C TYR A 17 -9.45 4.36 8.19
N SER A 18 -9.80 4.22 6.91
CA SER A 18 -9.29 3.11 6.09
C SER A 18 -7.85 3.33 5.66
N PHE A 19 -7.50 4.54 5.23
CA PHE A 19 -6.16 4.84 4.72
C PHE A 19 -5.05 4.57 5.75
N PRO A 20 -5.11 5.01 7.02
CA PRO A 20 -4.06 4.72 7.99
C PRO A 20 -3.91 3.22 8.27
N VAL A 21 -5.03 2.49 8.32
CA VAL A 21 -5.03 1.04 8.50
C VAL A 21 -4.34 0.36 7.32
N ILE A 22 -4.73 0.71 6.08
CA ILE A 22 -4.11 0.18 4.86
C ILE A 22 -2.63 0.54 4.79
N LEU A 23 -2.26 1.76 5.14
CA LEU A 23 -0.87 2.22 5.12
C LEU A 23 -0.02 1.43 6.10
N ILE A 24 -0.43 1.35 7.38
CA ILE A 24 0.34 0.65 8.41
C ILE A 24 0.39 -0.85 8.11
N TYR A 25 -0.77 -1.47 7.91
CA TYR A 25 -0.86 -2.91 7.65
C TYR A 25 -0.14 -3.31 6.36
N GLY A 26 -0.41 -2.59 5.26
CA GLY A 26 0.17 -2.85 3.94
C GLY A 26 1.68 -2.70 3.94
N VAL A 27 2.21 -1.61 4.54
CA VAL A 27 3.66 -1.40 4.62
C VAL A 27 4.33 -2.47 5.47
N VAL A 28 3.78 -2.81 6.63
CA VAL A 28 4.37 -3.83 7.51
C VAL A 28 4.39 -5.19 6.84
N THR A 29 3.27 -5.60 6.24
CA THR A 29 3.14 -6.91 5.57
C THR A 29 4.00 -6.99 4.31
N SER A 30 4.12 -5.91 3.53
CA SER A 30 5.04 -5.81 2.40
C SER A 30 6.51 -6.01 2.83
N ILE A 31 6.96 -5.27 3.86
CA ILE A 31 8.32 -5.39 4.38
C ILE A 31 8.61 -6.81 4.86
N LEU A 32 7.67 -7.44 5.59
CA LEU A 32 7.84 -8.80 6.07
C LEU A 32 7.92 -9.80 4.91
N SER A 33 7.00 -9.68 3.95
CA SER A 33 6.93 -10.52 2.78
C SER A 33 8.22 -10.49 1.95
N ASP A 34 8.75 -9.29 1.68
CA ASP A 34 10.00 -9.10 0.95
C ASP A 34 11.22 -9.61 1.72
N LYS A 35 11.29 -9.35 3.03
CA LYS A 35 12.38 -9.87 3.87
C LYS A 35 12.40 -11.39 3.91
N ILE A 36 11.24 -12.03 4.07
CA ILE A 36 11.15 -13.50 4.07
C ILE A 36 11.57 -14.04 2.70
N GLY A 37 11.10 -13.43 1.61
CA GLY A 37 11.52 -13.80 0.25
C GLY A 37 13.03 -13.67 0.04
N GLU A 38 13.64 -12.59 0.52
CA GLU A 38 15.09 -12.37 0.41
C GLU A 38 15.89 -13.37 1.24
N LEU A 39 15.46 -13.65 2.48
CA LEU A 39 16.11 -14.63 3.35
C LEU A 39 16.08 -16.03 2.75
N LEU A 40 14.93 -16.47 2.21
CA LEU A 40 14.81 -17.76 1.56
C LEU A 40 15.62 -17.82 0.25
N SER A 41 15.61 -16.76 -0.55
CA SER A 41 16.39 -16.72 -1.79
C SER A 41 17.89 -16.82 -1.54
N LYS A 42 18.41 -16.17 -0.49
CA LYS A 42 19.81 -16.28 -0.06
C LYS A 42 20.16 -17.70 0.39
N LYS A 43 19.25 -18.34 1.12
CA LYS A 43 19.43 -19.72 1.59
C LYS A 43 19.51 -20.71 0.42
N GLU A 44 18.60 -20.58 -0.55
CA GLU A 44 18.48 -21.50 -1.68
C GLU A 44 19.42 -21.13 -2.85
N LYS A 45 20.11 -19.98 -2.82
CA LYS A 45 20.96 -19.43 -3.90
C LYS A 45 20.24 -19.25 -5.25
N TYR A 46 18.90 -19.21 -5.25
CA TYR A 46 18.09 -18.99 -6.44
C TYR A 46 17.37 -17.64 -6.37
N PRO A 47 17.70 -16.66 -7.24
CA PRO A 47 17.12 -15.31 -7.19
C PRO A 47 15.61 -15.27 -7.50
N LYS A 48 15.11 -16.28 -8.25
CA LYS A 48 13.67 -16.40 -8.55
C LYS A 48 12.82 -16.73 -7.32
N VAL A 49 13.42 -17.33 -6.29
CA VAL A 49 12.71 -17.70 -5.04
C VAL A 49 12.23 -16.44 -4.32
N GLU A 50 12.98 -15.35 -4.37
CA GLU A 50 12.59 -14.09 -3.72
C GLU A 50 11.24 -13.58 -4.24
N TRP A 51 11.11 -13.55 -5.57
CA TRP A 51 9.91 -13.06 -6.26
C TRP A 51 8.69 -13.93 -5.98
N ILE A 52 8.86 -15.25 -6.01
CA ILE A 52 7.78 -16.21 -5.80
C ILE A 52 7.31 -16.15 -4.34
N VAL A 53 8.24 -16.24 -3.39
CA VAL A 53 7.92 -16.29 -1.96
C VAL A 53 7.26 -14.99 -1.50
N SER A 54 7.83 -13.83 -1.84
CA SER A 54 7.20 -12.55 -1.50
C SER A 54 5.85 -12.36 -2.21
N GLY A 55 5.69 -12.83 -3.45
CA GLY A 55 4.40 -12.81 -4.12
C GLY A 55 3.35 -13.61 -3.38
N ILE A 56 3.70 -14.83 -2.93
CA ILE A 56 2.81 -15.70 -2.13
C ILE A 56 2.43 -15.00 -0.82
N PHE A 57 3.39 -14.46 -0.08
CA PHE A 57 3.11 -13.78 1.19
C PHE A 57 2.25 -12.51 0.99
N HIS A 58 2.48 -11.73 -0.08
CA HIS A 58 1.63 -10.58 -0.42
C HIS A 58 0.18 -11.00 -0.71
N ILE A 59 -0.01 -12.09 -1.45
CA ILE A 59 -1.35 -12.64 -1.70
C ILE A 59 -1.97 -13.12 -0.40
N MET A 60 -1.24 -13.89 0.42
CA MET A 60 -1.72 -14.39 1.71
C MET A 60 -2.15 -13.26 2.66
N PHE A 61 -1.32 -12.24 2.84
CA PHE A 61 -1.67 -11.07 3.66
C PHE A 61 -2.79 -10.23 3.03
N GLY A 62 -2.78 -10.09 1.70
CA GLY A 62 -3.85 -9.42 0.96
C GLY A 62 -5.20 -10.08 1.11
N PHE A 63 -5.26 -11.41 1.28
CA PHE A 63 -6.51 -12.15 1.48
C PHE A 63 -7.12 -11.97 2.88
N ILE A 64 -6.35 -11.55 3.89
CA ILE A 64 -6.83 -11.43 5.28
C ILE A 64 -7.98 -10.42 5.41
N LEU A 65 -8.01 -9.38 4.58
CA LEU A 65 -9.01 -8.30 4.60
C LEU A 65 -9.97 -8.35 3.38
N LEU A 66 -10.10 -9.52 2.74
CA LEU A 66 -10.95 -9.81 1.56
C LEU A 66 -10.43 -9.21 0.23
N TYR A 67 -11.30 -9.14 -0.79
CA TYR A 67 -10.91 -8.81 -2.17
C TYR A 67 -10.30 -7.40 -2.35
N ILE A 68 -10.76 -6.41 -1.58
CA ILE A 68 -10.28 -5.02 -1.69
C ILE A 68 -8.83 -4.91 -1.21
N SER A 69 -8.48 -5.57 -0.11
CA SER A 69 -7.10 -5.63 0.36
C SER A 69 -6.21 -6.48 -0.52
N LEU A 70 -6.75 -7.49 -1.21
CA LEU A 70 -5.99 -8.26 -2.19
C LEU A 70 -5.56 -7.37 -3.36
N LEU A 71 -6.47 -6.55 -3.89
CA LEU A 71 -6.13 -5.57 -4.92
C LEU A 71 -5.05 -4.59 -4.42
N ALA A 72 -5.19 -4.09 -3.19
CA ALA A 72 -4.17 -3.25 -2.59
C ALA A 72 -2.82 -3.98 -2.48
N ALA A 73 -2.80 -5.22 -1.98
CA ALA A 73 -1.57 -6.01 -1.82
C ALA A 73 -0.87 -6.29 -3.16
N ILE A 74 -1.63 -6.53 -4.24
CA ILE A 74 -1.09 -6.65 -5.59
C ILE A 74 -0.44 -5.33 -6.02
N LEU A 75 -1.09 -4.19 -5.78
CA LEU A 75 -0.52 -2.88 -6.07
C LEU A 75 0.76 -2.62 -5.28
N PHE A 76 0.77 -2.91 -3.96
CA PHE A 76 1.98 -2.81 -3.13
C PHE A 76 3.10 -3.68 -3.70
N PHE A 77 2.83 -4.95 -4.00
CA PHE A 77 3.83 -5.85 -4.58
C PHE A 77 4.40 -5.32 -5.90
N ILE A 78 3.55 -4.85 -6.82
CA ILE A 78 4.01 -4.28 -8.09
C ILE A 78 4.88 -3.04 -7.86
N VAL A 79 4.45 -2.13 -6.99
CA VAL A 79 5.19 -0.90 -6.65
C VAL A 79 6.54 -1.25 -6.04
N ASP A 80 6.60 -2.21 -5.10
CA ASP A 80 7.85 -2.63 -4.46
C ASP A 80 8.84 -3.20 -5.49
N ARG A 81 8.37 -4.01 -6.44
CA ARG A 81 9.18 -4.55 -7.54
C ARG A 81 9.69 -3.47 -8.48
N ILE A 82 8.84 -2.51 -8.80
CA ILE A 82 9.21 -1.34 -9.61
C ILE A 82 10.28 -0.51 -8.90
N LEU A 83 10.06 -0.18 -7.62
CA LEU A 83 11.00 0.62 -6.82
C LEU A 83 12.36 -0.07 -6.69
N LYS A 84 12.37 -1.38 -6.43
CA LYS A 84 13.59 -2.19 -6.36
C LYS A 84 14.32 -2.22 -7.70
N LYS A 85 13.60 -2.36 -8.82
CA LYS A 85 14.17 -2.33 -10.18
C LYS A 85 14.80 -0.98 -10.53
N TYR A 86 14.17 0.13 -10.14
CA TYR A 86 14.70 1.46 -10.43
C TYR A 86 15.93 1.83 -9.60
N ASN A 87 16.24 1.07 -8.52
CA ASN A 87 17.36 1.30 -7.60
C ASN A 87 17.49 2.77 -7.15
N LYS A 88 16.39 3.51 -7.18
CA LYS A 88 16.34 4.91 -6.75
C LYS A 88 16.27 4.90 -5.23
N ARG A 89 17.26 5.54 -4.60
CA ARG A 89 17.28 5.74 -3.15
C ARG A 89 16.26 6.80 -2.77
N PHE A 90 15.01 6.38 -2.58
CA PHE A 90 13.99 7.22 -1.96
C PHE A 90 14.36 7.44 -0.49
N HIS A 91 14.39 8.70 -0.06
CA HIS A 91 14.68 9.03 1.33
C HIS A 91 13.40 8.98 2.16
N TRP A 92 13.50 8.59 3.43
CA TRP A 92 12.36 8.63 4.38
C TRP A 92 11.65 10.00 4.41
N LYS A 93 12.41 11.09 4.24
CA LYS A 93 11.86 12.45 4.13
C LYS A 93 10.88 12.59 2.97
N GLN A 94 11.13 11.94 1.83
CA GLN A 94 10.24 11.97 0.66
C GLN A 94 8.97 11.15 0.92
N ALA A 95 9.09 9.99 1.57
CA ALA A 95 7.94 9.19 1.97
C ALA A 95 7.02 9.95 2.94
N VAL A 96 7.57 10.59 3.98
CA VAL A 96 6.78 11.41 4.90
C VAL A 96 6.15 12.62 4.19
N LYS A 97 6.88 13.29 3.30
CA LYS A 97 6.32 14.40 2.49
C LYS A 97 5.15 13.96 1.61
N SER A 98 5.16 12.72 1.12
CA SER A 98 4.06 12.19 0.30
C SER A 98 2.72 12.10 1.06
N LEU A 99 2.74 12.05 2.40
CA LEU A 99 1.53 12.10 3.22
C LEU A 99 0.79 13.44 3.12
N ALA A 100 1.42 14.49 2.59
CA ALA A 100 0.73 15.73 2.25
C ALA A 100 -0.37 15.52 1.20
N ILE A 101 -0.26 14.49 0.34
CA ILE A 101 -1.26 14.18 -0.70
C ILE A 101 -2.58 13.72 -0.06
N PRO A 102 -2.65 12.64 0.75
CA PRO A 102 -3.90 12.21 1.38
C PRO A 102 -4.45 13.27 2.34
N VAL A 103 -3.60 14.02 3.04
CA VAL A 103 -4.04 15.14 3.91
C VAL A 103 -4.68 16.26 3.08
N GLY A 104 -4.05 16.67 1.97
CA GLY A 104 -4.60 17.69 1.08
C GLY A 104 -5.92 17.27 0.44
N LEU A 105 -6.02 16.01 0.00
CA LEU A 105 -7.27 15.44 -0.49
C LEU A 105 -8.35 15.49 0.60
N TRP A 106 -8.03 15.07 1.83
CA TRP A 106 -8.98 15.11 2.94
C TRP A 106 -9.53 16.52 3.18
N ILE A 107 -8.69 17.56 3.16
CA ILE A 107 -9.11 18.96 3.30
C ILE A 107 -10.09 19.35 2.18
N ILE A 108 -9.77 19.01 0.92
CA ILE A 108 -10.62 19.31 -0.23
C ILE A 108 -12.01 18.67 -0.09
N PHE A 109 -12.07 17.40 0.30
CA PHE A 109 -13.35 16.69 0.44
C PHE A 109 -14.12 17.09 1.71
N MET A 110 -13.44 17.53 2.78
CA MET A 110 -14.09 18.05 3.99
C MET A 110 -14.76 19.41 3.76
N GLY A 111 -14.36 20.17 2.73
CA GLY A 111 -14.99 21.45 2.40
C GLY A 111 -16.51 21.40 2.22
N LYS A 112 -17.07 20.23 1.86
CA LYS A 112 -18.52 20.00 1.79
C LYS A 112 -19.22 20.11 3.15
N TYR A 113 -18.56 19.76 4.25
CA TYR A 113 -19.15 19.80 5.59
C TYR A 113 -19.03 21.16 6.27
N TRP A 114 -18.21 22.05 5.71
CA TRP A 114 -17.91 23.37 6.28
C TRP A 114 -18.74 24.50 5.64
N LEU A 115 -19.36 24.22 4.50
CA LEU A 115 -20.28 25.09 3.75
C LEU A 115 -21.70 24.53 3.84
#